data_AF-A0A4R1W9M3-F1
#
_entry.id   AF-A0A4R1W9M3-F1
#
_cell.length_a   1.000
_cell.length_b   1.000
_cell.length_c   1.000
_cell.angle_alpha   90.00
_cell.angle_beta   90.00
_cell.angle_gamma   90.00
#
_symmetry.space_group_name_H-M   'P 1'
#
loop_
_entity.id
_entity.type
_entity.pdbx_description
1 polymer ?
#
loop_
_entity_poly.entity_id
_entity_poly.type
_entity_poly.pdbx_seq_one_letter_code
_entity_poly.pdbx_strand_id
1 'polypeptide(L)' 'MLSEHGGLETARRLVGSSQPSERFTTLYLKHHLDLTVEHLVIDESFSSLCPVELIETARDRLRDYGMQV' A
#
# COMPACT_ATOMS: atom_id res chain seq x y z
N MET A 1 16.39 1.91 3.19
CA MET A 1 15.08 1.50 2.60
C MET A 1 14.54 2.50 1.56
N LEU A 2 13.94 3.65 1.90
CA LEU A 2 13.38 4.56 0.87
C LEU A 2 14.48 5.30 0.09
N SER A 3 15.52 5.79 0.76
CA SER A 3 16.68 6.45 0.13
C SER A 3 17.62 5.49 -0.61
N GLU A 4 17.43 4.17 -0.47
CA GLU A 4 18.33 3.16 -1.05
C GLU A 4 17.70 2.37 -2.19
N HIS A 5 16.37 2.18 -2.17
CA HIS A 5 15.64 1.43 -3.19
C HIS A 5 14.59 2.27 -3.93
N GLY A 6 14.37 3.52 -3.51
CA GLY A 6 13.34 4.39 -4.08
C GLY A 6 11.94 4.09 -3.52
N GLY A 7 11.01 5.02 -3.78
CA GLY A 7 9.63 4.95 -3.30
C GLY A 7 8.87 3.74 -3.85
N LEU A 8 9.05 3.43 -5.14
CA LEU A 8 8.34 2.34 -5.81
C LEU A 8 8.75 0.96 -5.30
N GLU A 9 10.05 0.68 -5.17
CA GLU A 9 10.51 -0.62 -4.66
C GLU A 9 10.14 -0.78 -3.17
N THR A 10 10.15 0.31 -2.41
CA THR A 10 9.67 0.29 -1.02
C THR A 10 8.19 -0.04 -0.96
N ALA A 11 7.36 0.57 -1.83
CA ALA A 11 5.95 0.23 -1.95
C ALA A 11 5.75 -1.22 -2.35
N ARG A 12 6.50 -1.73 -3.33
CA ARG A 12 6.47 -3.13 -3.74
C ARG A 12 6.77 -4.10 -2.62
N ARG A 13 7.80 -3.80 -1.81
CA ARG A 13 8.15 -4.64 -0.66
C ARG A 13 7.13 -4.58 0.47
N LEU A 14 6.52 -3.41 0.72
CA LEU A 14 5.53 -3.26 1.78
C LEU A 14 4.19 -3.92 1.39
N VAL A 15 3.69 -3.62 0.20
CA VAL A 15 2.41 -4.17 -0.30
C VAL A 15 2.54 -5.66 -0.62
N GLY A 16 3.66 -6.07 -1.21
CA GLY A 16 3.92 -7.47 -1.59
C GLY A 16 4.37 -8.37 -0.44
N SER A 17 4.67 -7.83 0.75
CA SER A 17 5.03 -8.65 1.92
C SER A 17 3.79 -9.28 2.53
N SER A 18 3.76 -10.61 2.68
CA SER A 18 2.62 -11.33 3.29
C SER A 18 2.28 -10.87 4.72
N GLN A 19 3.24 -10.29 5.45
CA GLN A 19 2.98 -9.69 6.76
C GLN A 19 2.81 -8.17 6.64
N PRO A 20 1.69 -7.60 7.14
CA PRO A 20 1.53 -6.15 7.24
C PRO A 20 2.61 -5.56 8.14
N SER A 21 3.13 -4.40 7.76
CA SER A 21 4.08 -3.69 8.61
C SER A 21 3.41 -3.18 9.89
N GLU A 22 4.18 -2.99 10.95
CA GLU A 22 3.69 -2.42 12.22
C GLU A 22 2.97 -1.07 12.03
N ARG A 23 3.47 -0.26 11.07
CA ARG A 23 2.82 1.00 10.67
C ARG A 23 1.47 0.78 10.01
N PHE A 24 1.34 -0.23 9.14
CA PHE A 24 0.06 -0.59 8.54
C PHE A 24 -0.96 -0.96 9.61
N THR A 25 -0.57 -1.84 10.55
CA THR A 25 -1.44 -2.24 11.66
C THR A 25 -1.84 -1.04 12.53
N THR A 26 -0.91 -0.13 12.80
CA THR A 26 -1.19 1.10 13.56
C THR A 26 -2.20 2.00 12.85
N LEU A 27 -2.09 2.15 11.53
CA LEU A 27 -3.03 2.94 10.73
C LEU A 27 -4.40 2.29 10.61
N TYR A 28 -4.43 0.97 10.42
CA TYR A 28 -5.65 0.16 10.43
C TYR A 28 -6.41 0.29 11.76
N LEU A 29 -5.73 0.13 12.89
CA LEU A 29 -6.33 0.29 14.23
C LEU A 29 -6.84 1.71 14.48
N LYS A 30 -6.31 2.70 13.76
CA LYS A 30 -6.75 4.09 13.83
C LYS A 30 -7.77 4.46 12.75
N HIS A 31 -8.26 3.50 11.97
CA HIS A 31 -9.16 3.73 10.84
C HIS A 31 -8.63 4.74 9.80
N HIS A 32 -7.31 4.90 9.71
CA HIS A 32 -6.65 5.78 8.75
C HIS A 32 -5.96 4.98 7.65
N LEU A 33 -6.73 4.08 7.03
CA LEU A 33 -6.24 3.28 5.91
C LEU A 33 -5.92 4.15 4.68
N ASP A 34 -6.51 5.35 4.57
CA ASP A 34 -6.17 6.35 3.53
C ASP A 34 -4.71 6.82 3.58
N LEU A 35 -4.03 6.67 4.72
CA LEU A 35 -2.61 7.02 4.88
C LEU A 35 -1.65 5.84 4.62
N THR A 36 -2.19 4.68 4.25
CA THR A 36 -1.37 3.50 3.95
C THR A 36 -0.72 3.60 2.58
N VAL A 37 0.37 2.86 2.40
CA VAL A 37 1.06 2.80 1.12
C VAL A 37 0.17 2.14 0.07
N GLU A 38 -0.64 1.18 0.47
CA GLU A 38 -1.66 0.54 -0.35
C GLU A 38 -2.65 1.57 -0.92
N HIS A 39 -3.13 2.50 -0.09
CA HIS A 39 -4.03 3.56 -0.55
C HIS A 39 -3.33 4.55 -1.47
N LEU A 40 -2.09 4.93 -1.14
CA LEU A 40 -1.29 5.79 -2.00
C LEU A 40 -1.00 5.16 -3.37
N VAL A 41 -0.79 3.84 -3.44
CA VAL A 41 -0.53 3.13 -4.71
C VAL A 41 -1.76 3.11 -5.62
N ILE A 42 -2.97 3.03 -5.07
CA ILE A 42 -4.22 3.04 -5.84
C ILE A 42 -4.67 4.46 -6.20
N ASP A 43 -4.18 5.48 -5.49
CA ASP A 43 -4.49 6.89 -5.73
C ASP A 43 -4.05 7.31 -7.13
N GLU A 44 -4.90 8.06 -7.83
CA GLU A 44 -4.68 8.44 -9.23
C GLU A 44 -3.37 9.23 -9.44
N SER A 45 -2.92 9.95 -8.41
CA SER A 45 -1.67 10.72 -8.42
C SER A 45 -0.42 9.82 -8.54
N PHE A 46 -0.49 8.57 -8.05
CA PHE A 46 0.64 7.64 -8.01
C PHE A 46 0.40 6.35 -8.79
N SER A 47 -0.84 6.03 -9.13
CA SER A 47 -1.21 4.83 -9.89
C SER A 47 -0.49 4.80 -11.25
N SER A 48 -0.27 5.97 -11.88
CA SER A 48 0.51 6.11 -13.12
C SER A 48 1.99 5.75 -12.97
N LEU A 49 2.53 5.79 -11.75
CA LEU A 49 3.92 5.46 -11.43
C LEU A 49 4.08 4.01 -10.96
N CYS A 50 2.97 3.35 -10.64
CA CYS A 50 2.95 1.99 -10.09
C CYS A 50 2.59 0.98 -11.18
N PRO A 51 3.23 -0.20 -11.20
CA PRO A 51 2.83 -1.26 -12.11
C PRO A 51 1.45 -1.79 -11.70
N VAL A 52 0.66 -2.22 -12.69
CA VAL A 52 -0.73 -2.67 -12.51
C VAL A 52 -0.82 -3.80 -11.48
N GLU A 53 0.12 -4.75 -11.48
CA GLU A 53 0.21 -5.84 -10.49
C GLU A 53 0.24 -5.35 -9.03
N LEU A 54 0.89 -4.22 -8.79
CA LEU A 54 1.06 -3.65 -7.46
C LEU A 54 -0.23 -2.97 -7.01
N ILE A 55 -0.91 -2.30 -7.94
CA ILE A 55 -2.21 -1.67 -7.73
C ILE A 55 -3.27 -2.72 -7.40
N GLU A 56 -3.29 -3.83 -8.15
CA GLU A 56 -4.23 -4.92 -7.89
C GLU A 56 -3.99 -5.58 -6.54
N THR A 57 -2.72 -5.84 -6.18
CA THR A 57 -2.34 -6.38 -4.87
C THR A 57 -2.74 -5.43 -3.73
N ALA A 58 -2.52 -4.12 -3.90
CA ALA A 58 -2.91 -3.12 -2.92
C ALA A 58 -4.44 -3.07 -2.74
N ARG A 59 -5.20 -3.11 -3.84
CA ARG A 59 -6.67 -3.16 -3.79
C ARG A 59 -7.18 -4.39 -3.07
N ASP A 60 -6.61 -5.56 -3.36
CA ASP A 60 -7.03 -6.81 -2.75
C ASP A 60 -6.80 -6.79 -1.23
N ARG A 61 -5.63 -6.31 -0.79
CA ARG A 61 -5.35 -6.11 0.64
C ARG A 61 -6.34 -5.16 1.29
N LEU A 62 -6.54 -3.96 0.72
CA LEU A 62 -7.46 -2.99 1.29
C LEU A 62 -8.88 -3.57 1.44
N ARG A 63 -9.31 -4.38 0.47
CA ARG A 63 -10.58 -5.11 0.51
C ARG A 63 -10.61 -6.18 1.60
N ASP A 64 -9.54 -6.94 1.80
CA ASP A 64 -9.41 -7.95 2.87
C ASP A 64 -9.55 -7.31 4.27
N TYR A 65 -9.02 -6.10 4.43
CA TYR A 65 -9.18 -5.29 5.66
C TYR A 65 -10.49 -4.50 5.73
N GLY A 66 -11.43 -4.71 4.81
CA GLY A 66 -12.79 -4.15 4.86
C GLY A 66 -12.95 -2.75 4.26
N MET A 67 -11.96 -2.25 3.51
CA MET A 67 -12.05 -0.98 2.81
C MET A 67 -12.61 -1.15 1.40
N GLN A 68 -13.59 -0.31 1.02
CA GLN A 68 -14.10 -0.26 -0.35
C GLN A 68 -13.24 0.71 -1.18
N VAL A 69 -12.56 0.15 -2.18
CA VAL A 69 -11.63 0.85 -3.09
C VAL A 69 -11.97 0.57 -4.55
#